data_AF-A0A813KP74-F1
#
_entry.id   AF-A0A813KP74-F1
#
_cell.length_a   1.000
_cell.length_b   1.000
_cell.length_c   1.000
_cell.angle_alpha   90.00
_cell.angle_beta   90.00
_cell.angle_gamma   90.00
#
_symmetry.space_group_name_H-M   'P 1'
#
loop_
_entity.id
_entity.type
_entity.pdbx_description
1 polymer ?
#
loop_
_entity_poly.entity_id
_entity_poly.type
_entity_poly.pdbx_seq_one_letter_code
_entity_poly.pdbx_strand_id
1 'polypeptide(L)'
;MAHLAGNFLGEPLSVCPLIRFSLFDSLQLLHTGVVSSLRVAFSALGIPEDLQKLDRLLWAMASVWWRKHKSLKLFVNSPANSSAALGGFPETHPDDASLQSKELTGLDLCQYLSGSETLHQLLFST
;
A
#
# COMPACT_ATOMS: atom_id res chain seq x y z
N MET A 1 21.28 -2.24 0.72
CA MET A 1 21.00 -1.23 -0.33
C MET A 1 19.63 -0.55 -0.16
N ALA A 2 18.59 -1.24 0.31
CA ALA A 2 17.25 -0.66 0.51
C ALA A 2 17.27 0.67 1.29
N HIS A 3 17.91 0.74 2.46
CA HIS A 3 17.98 1.94 3.31
C HIS A 3 18.36 3.26 2.58
N LEU A 4 19.25 3.19 1.58
CA LEU A 4 19.62 4.36 0.78
C LEU A 4 18.48 4.83 -0.13
N ALA A 5 17.70 3.90 -0.68
CA ALA A 5 16.55 4.20 -1.52
C ALA A 5 15.44 4.91 -0.74
N GLY A 6 15.09 4.43 0.46
CA GLY A 6 14.12 5.09 1.34
C GLY A 6 14.55 6.51 1.70
N ASN A 7 15.82 6.68 2.10
CA ASN A 7 16.36 7.99 2.45
C ASN A 7 16.41 8.98 1.28
N PHE A 8 16.74 8.51 0.06
CA PHE A 8 16.75 9.35 -1.14
C PHE A 8 15.34 9.70 -1.60
N LEU A 9 14.43 8.72 -1.63
CA LEU A 9 13.08 8.94 -2.12
C LEU A 9 12.25 9.81 -1.18
N GLY A 10 12.57 9.84 0.12
CA GLY A 10 12.01 10.79 1.06
C GLY A 10 12.41 12.25 0.83
N GLU A 11 13.40 12.54 -0.02
CA GLU A 11 13.86 13.92 -0.25
C GLU A 11 12.80 14.80 -0.95
N PRO A 12 12.81 16.12 -0.72
CA PRO A 12 11.89 17.06 -1.34
C PRO A 12 12.31 17.47 -2.77
N LEU A 13 13.22 16.73 -3.39
CA LEU A 13 13.64 16.95 -4.77
C LEU A 13 12.47 16.72 -5.73
N SER A 14 12.36 17.51 -6.79
CA SER A 14 11.24 17.46 -7.74
C SER A 14 11.04 16.10 -8.42
N VAL A 15 12.12 15.32 -8.58
CA VAL A 15 12.08 13.98 -9.17
C VAL A 15 11.60 12.90 -8.20
N CYS A 16 11.82 13.09 -6.89
CA CYS A 16 11.52 12.08 -5.88
C CYS A 16 10.03 11.72 -5.80
N PRO A 17 9.06 12.66 -5.86
CA PRO A 17 7.65 12.32 -5.93
C PRO A 17 7.31 11.35 -7.07
N LEU A 18 7.80 11.62 -8.29
CA LEU A 18 7.51 10.79 -9.46
C LEU A 18 8.05 9.37 -9.26
N ILE A 19 9.29 9.23 -8.78
CA ILE A 19 9.90 7.92 -8.54
C ILE A 19 9.19 7.19 -7.40
N ARG A 20 8.84 7.89 -6.30
CA ARG A 20 8.05 7.33 -5.19
C ARG A 20 6.75 6.73 -5.69
N PHE A 21 5.97 7.49 -6.45
CA PHE A 21 4.70 7.02 -7.01
C PHE A 21 4.89 5.82 -7.93
N SER A 22 5.86 5.89 -8.85
CA SER A 22 6.15 4.77 -9.77
C SER A 22 6.59 3.51 -9.05
N LEU A 23 7.35 3.63 -7.96
CA LEU A 23 7.78 2.50 -7.14
C LEU A 23 6.59 1.88 -6.39
N PHE A 24 5.80 2.68 -5.67
CA PHE A 24 4.61 2.14 -4.98
C PHE A 24 3.61 1.53 -5.96
N ASP A 25 3.56 2.02 -7.21
CA ASP A 25 2.77 1.42 -8.28
C ASP A 25 3.28 0.03 -8.69
N SER A 26 4.58 -0.23 -8.64
CA SER A 26 5.12 -1.56 -8.96
C SER A 26 5.00 -2.56 -7.80
N LEU A 27 4.80 -2.11 -6.56
CA LEU A 27 4.61 -2.97 -5.40
C LEU A 27 3.23 -3.66 -5.38
N GLN A 28 3.21 -4.89 -4.84
CA GLN A 28 2.00 -5.70 -4.64
C GLN A 28 1.19 -5.20 -3.43
N LEU A 29 0.61 -4.01 -3.57
CA LEU A 29 -0.20 -3.36 -2.55
C LEU A 29 -1.70 -3.72 -2.62
N LEU A 30 -2.13 -4.40 -3.68
CA LEU A 30 -3.52 -4.87 -3.78
C LEU A 30 -3.77 -5.99 -2.77
N HIS A 31 -4.95 -5.98 -2.14
CA HIS A 31 -5.36 -6.95 -1.13
C HIS A 31 -4.53 -6.95 0.16
N THR A 32 -3.66 -5.96 0.37
CA THR A 32 -2.95 -5.79 1.65
C THR A 32 -3.79 -4.96 2.63
N GLY A 33 -3.55 -5.12 3.92
CA GLY A 33 -3.96 -4.15 4.94
C GLY A 33 -2.87 -3.10 5.21
N VAL A 34 -3.06 -2.31 6.26
CA VAL A 34 -2.12 -1.28 6.76
C VAL A 34 -0.74 -1.86 7.11
N VAL A 35 -0.65 -2.78 8.07
CA VAL A 35 0.58 -3.49 8.50
C VAL A 35 1.22 -4.25 7.35
N SER A 36 0.44 -5.01 6.58
CA SER A 36 0.98 -5.76 5.44
C SER A 36 1.55 -4.82 4.37
N SER A 37 0.90 -3.69 4.10
CA SER A 37 1.42 -2.70 3.15
C SER A 37 2.73 -2.06 3.61
N LEU A 38 2.85 -1.73 4.91
CA LEU A 38 4.09 -1.22 5.51
C LEU A 38 5.23 -2.23 5.37
N ARG A 39 4.95 -3.51 5.66
CA ARG A 39 5.92 -4.60 5.51
C ARG A 39 6.42 -4.69 4.06
N VAL A 40 5.50 -4.72 3.09
CA VAL A 40 5.84 -4.78 1.66
C VAL A 40 6.69 -3.56 1.26
N ALA A 41 6.24 -2.35 1.61
CA ALA A 41 6.95 -1.12 1.26
C ALA A 41 8.36 -1.05 1.85
N PHE A 42 8.50 -1.27 3.16
CA PHE A 42 9.79 -1.09 3.84
C PHE A 42 10.75 -2.27 3.63
N SER A 43 10.25 -3.44 3.24
CA SER A 43 11.14 -4.49 2.72
C SER A 43 11.85 -4.08 1.42
N ALA A 44 11.19 -3.27 0.57
CA ALA A 44 11.77 -2.78 -0.68
C ALA A 44 12.63 -1.51 -0.50
N LEU A 45 12.15 -0.59 0.33
CA LEU A 45 12.71 0.78 0.48
C LEU A 45 13.63 0.96 1.68
N GLY A 46 13.54 0.11 2.70
CA GLY A 46 14.04 0.46 4.02
C GLY A 46 13.27 1.63 4.64
N ILE A 47 13.36 1.74 5.97
CA ILE A 47 12.74 2.83 6.72
C ILE A 47 13.72 4.00 6.76
N PRO A 48 13.34 5.22 6.34
CA PRO A 48 14.19 6.39 6.50
C PRO A 48 14.29 6.80 7.98
N GLU A 49 15.44 7.38 8.35
CA GLU A 49 15.69 7.84 9.72
C GLU A 49 14.94 9.13 10.06
N ASP A 50 14.67 9.96 9.05
CA ASP A 50 13.97 11.23 9.21
C ASP A 50 12.45 11.06 9.10
N LEU A 51 11.74 11.64 10.06
CA LEU A 51 10.28 11.52 10.16
C LEU A 51 9.57 12.24 8.99
N GLN A 52 10.11 13.34 8.47
CA GLN A 52 9.51 14.04 7.33
C GLN A 52 9.67 13.23 6.03
N LYS A 53 10.80 12.52 5.89
CA LYS A 53 11.02 11.57 4.80
C LYS A 53 10.03 10.41 4.89
N LEU A 54 9.84 9.87 6.09
CA LEU A 54 8.86 8.82 6.34
C LEU A 54 7.45 9.29 5.97
N ASP A 55 7.05 10.49 6.39
CA ASP A 55 5.76 11.09 6.07
C ASP A 55 5.50 11.17 4.56
N ARG A 56 6.48 11.66 3.81
CA ARG A 56 6.38 11.74 2.34
C ARG A 56 6.27 10.37 1.66
N LEU A 57 6.87 9.33 2.23
CA LEU A 57 6.76 7.95 1.73
C LEU A 57 5.39 7.36 2.06
N LEU A 58 4.94 7.49 3.31
CA LEU A 58 3.65 6.98 3.75
C LEU A 58 2.50 7.65 3.01
N TRP A 59 2.57 8.97 2.78
CA TRP A 59 1.57 9.69 2.01
C TRP A 59 1.46 9.20 0.56
N ALA A 60 2.60 8.97 -0.10
CA ALA A 60 2.64 8.43 -1.45
C ALA A 60 2.09 7.00 -1.49
N MET A 61 2.46 6.17 -0.51
CA MET A 61 1.96 4.80 -0.38
C MET A 61 0.44 4.77 -0.19
N ALA A 62 -0.09 5.59 0.72
CA ALA A 62 -1.53 5.69 0.98
C ALA A 62 -2.29 6.11 -0.27
N SER A 63 -1.77 7.12 -0.99
CA SER A 63 -2.35 7.61 -2.23
C SER A 63 -2.42 6.52 -3.31
N VAL A 64 -1.34 5.76 -3.48
CA VAL A 64 -1.29 4.66 -4.46
C VAL A 64 -2.21 3.51 -4.06
N TRP A 65 -2.14 3.07 -2.79
CA TRP A 65 -2.99 1.99 -2.28
C TRP A 65 -4.48 2.32 -2.48
N TRP A 66 -4.88 3.55 -2.11
CA TRP A 66 -6.26 4.02 -2.26
C TRP A 66 -6.70 4.03 -3.72
N ARG A 67 -5.88 4.60 -4.61
CA ARG A 67 -6.19 4.66 -6.04
C ARG A 67 -6.35 3.25 -6.63
N LYS A 68 -5.43 2.32 -6.32
CA LYS A 68 -5.49 0.93 -6.80
C LYS A 68 -6.80 0.24 -6.39
N HIS A 69 -7.20 0.37 -5.13
CA HIS A 69 -8.44 -0.25 -4.63
C HIS A 69 -9.71 0.42 -5.16
N LYS A 70 -9.70 1.75 -5.33
CA LYS A 70 -10.82 2.48 -5.94
C LYS A 70 -11.03 2.05 -7.40
N SER A 71 -9.96 1.92 -8.18
CA SER A 71 -10.03 1.42 -9.56
C SER A 71 -10.54 -0.03 -9.61
N LEU A 72 -10.07 -0.89 -8.69
CA LEU A 72 -10.55 -2.28 -8.60
C LEU A 72 -12.05 -2.35 -8.26
N LYS A 73 -12.52 -1.53 -7.31
CA LYS A 73 -13.94 -1.45 -6.93
C LYS A 73 -14.82 -1.06 -8.13
N LEU A 74 -14.37 -0.11 -8.96
CA LEU A 74 -15.08 0.28 -10.17
C LEU A 74 -15.11 -0.84 -11.22
N PHE A 75 -14.02 -1.59 -11.35
CA PHE A 75 -13.93 -2.72 -12.28
C PHE A 75 -14.86 -3.88 -11.88
N VAL A 76 -14.88 -4.24 -10.60
CA VAL A 76 -15.71 -5.33 -10.04
C VAL A 76 -17.20 -4.99 -10.11
N ASN A 77 -17.57 -3.74 -9.86
CA ASN A 77 -18.97 -3.30 -9.86
C ASN A 77 -19.50 -2.98 -11.27
N SER A 78 -18.68 -3.11 -12.31
CA SER A 78 -19.10 -2.86 -13.68
C SER A 78 -19.96 -4.04 -14.19
N PRO A 79 -21.17 -3.80 -14.71
CA PRO A 79 -22.09 -4.84 -15.16
C PRO A 79 -21.56 -5.67 -16.35
N ALA A 80 -20.47 -5.25 -16.99
CA ALA A 80 -19.81 -5.98 -18.08
C ALA A 80 -18.93 -7.16 -17.60
N ASN A 81 -18.59 -7.23 -16.30
CA ASN A 81 -17.52 -8.11 -15.81
C ASN A 81 -17.97 -9.26 -14.91
N SER A 82 -19.28 -9.50 -14.77
CA SER A 82 -19.86 -10.53 -13.90
C SER A 82 -19.49 -11.99 -14.26
N SER A 83 -18.69 -12.22 -15.31
CA SER A 83 -18.29 -13.54 -15.80
C SER A 83 -16.78 -13.84 -15.66
N ALA A 84 -15.93 -12.85 -15.36
CA ALA A 84 -14.46 -13.01 -15.42
C ALA A 84 -13.74 -13.13 -14.06
N ALA A 85 -14.47 -13.11 -12.94
CA ALA A 85 -13.89 -12.92 -11.59
C ALA A 85 -13.44 -14.22 -10.87
N LEU A 86 -12.99 -15.24 -11.59
CA LEU A 86 -12.47 -16.50 -11.02
C LEU A 86 -11.08 -16.89 -11.59
N GLY A 87 -10.23 -15.90 -11.87
CA GLY A 87 -8.82 -16.13 -12.16
C GLY A 87 -7.99 -16.01 -10.87
N GLY A 88 -7.61 -17.16 -10.30
CA GLY A 88 -6.86 -17.26 -9.06
C GLY A 88 -5.56 -16.45 -9.02
N PHE A 89 -5.34 -15.81 -7.87
CA PHE A 89 -4.04 -15.26 -7.47
C PHE A 89 -3.57 -16.01 -6.22
N PRO A 90 -2.25 -16.20 -6.06
CA PRO A 90 -1.71 -17.24 -5.20
C PRO A 90 -2.06 -16.95 -3.74
N GLU A 91 -2.64 -17.96 -3.10
CA GLU A 91 -2.84 -18.02 -1.66
C GLU A 91 -1.51 -17.76 -0.96
N THR A 92 -1.52 -16.77 -0.07
CA THR A 92 -0.41 -16.44 0.81
C THR A 92 -0.02 -17.66 1.63
N HIS A 93 1.25 -18.04 1.54
CA HIS A 93 1.87 -19.16 2.25
C HIS A 93 1.53 -19.16 3.76
N PRO A 94 1.15 -20.30 4.36
CA PRO A 94 0.66 -20.37 5.73
C PRO A 94 1.80 -20.64 6.72
N ASP A 95 2.68 -19.67 6.96
CA ASP A 95 3.69 -19.79 8.04
C ASP A 95 4.03 -18.41 8.61
N ASP A 96 3.13 -17.88 9.45
CA ASP A 96 3.51 -17.01 10.58
C ASP A 96 2.29 -16.82 11.50
N ALA A 97 2.02 -17.87 12.26
CA ALA A 97 1.02 -17.88 13.31
C ALA A 97 1.62 -17.37 14.62
N SER A 98 1.65 -16.05 14.83
CA SER A 98 1.71 -15.49 16.18
C SER A 98 1.02 -14.12 16.23
N LEU A 99 -0.11 -14.09 16.95
CA LEU A 99 -1.01 -12.94 17.22
C LEU A 99 -1.94 -12.54 16.05
N GLN A 100 -2.91 -13.39 15.71
CA GLN A 100 -3.96 -13.06 14.75
C GLN A 100 -5.00 -12.09 15.33
N SER A 101 -4.61 -10.82 15.45
CA SER A 101 -5.54 -9.78 14.99
C SER A 101 -5.56 -9.94 13.47
N LYS A 102 -6.63 -10.54 12.93
CA LYS A 102 -6.78 -10.69 11.49
C LYS A 102 -6.89 -9.29 10.90
N GLU A 103 -5.77 -8.80 10.37
CA GLU A 103 -5.68 -7.50 9.77
C GLU A 103 -6.79 -7.35 8.71
N LEU A 104 -7.46 -6.19 8.71
CA LEU A 104 -8.45 -5.89 7.68
C LEU A 104 -7.72 -5.53 6.38
N THR A 105 -8.07 -6.22 5.29
CA THR A 105 -7.31 -6.14 4.04
C THR A 105 -8.13 -5.67 2.85
N GLY A 106 -7.47 -5.09 1.85
CA GLY A 106 -8.03 -4.92 0.52
C GLY A 106 -9.33 -4.11 0.47
N LEU A 107 -10.32 -4.62 -0.26
CA LEU A 107 -11.62 -3.96 -0.41
C LEU A 107 -12.41 -3.89 0.90
N ASP A 108 -12.18 -4.81 1.85
CA ASP A 108 -12.84 -4.77 3.15
C ASP A 108 -12.34 -3.57 3.96
N LEU A 109 -11.02 -3.35 3.99
CA LEU A 109 -10.44 -2.14 4.58
C LEU A 109 -10.91 -0.86 3.85
N CYS A 110 -10.96 -0.91 2.52
CA CYS A 110 -11.36 0.24 1.70
C CYS A 110 -12.78 0.75 2.02
N GLN A 111 -13.68 -0.07 2.57
CA GLN A 111 -15.04 0.34 2.93
C GLN A 111 -15.08 1.29 4.14
N TYR A 112 -14.08 1.24 5.02
CA TYR A 112 -14.00 2.06 6.23
C TYR A 112 -13.20 3.34 6.04
N LEU A 113 -12.51 3.47 4.91
CA LEU A 113 -11.69 4.62 4.58
C LEU A 113 -12.50 5.64 3.79
N SER A 114 -12.47 6.91 4.22
CA SER A 114 -13.09 8.01 3.48
C SER A 114 -12.21 8.56 2.36
N GLY A 115 -10.89 8.31 2.44
CA GLY A 115 -9.89 8.81 1.51
C GLY A 115 -8.49 8.26 1.80
N SER A 116 -7.53 8.67 0.98
CA SER A 116 -6.10 8.36 1.17
C SER A 116 -5.54 8.95 2.46
N GLU A 117 -6.11 10.05 2.95
CA GLU A 117 -5.69 10.76 4.15
C GLU A 117 -5.95 9.93 5.40
N THR A 118 -7.11 9.28 5.49
CA THR A 118 -7.44 8.36 6.60
C THR A 118 -6.47 7.19 6.63
N LEU A 119 -6.14 6.63 5.46
CA LEU A 119 -5.15 5.56 5.37
C LEU A 119 -3.76 6.04 5.78
N HIS A 120 -3.36 7.24 5.36
CA HIS A 120 -2.10 7.84 5.76
C HIS A 120 -1.99 7.99 7.28
N GLN A 121 -3.05 8.44 7.94
CA GLN A 121 -3.10 8.53 9.41
C GLN A 121 -2.97 7.15 10.07
N LEU A 122 -3.65 6.13 9.55
CA LEU A 122 -3.55 4.76 10.07
C LEU A 122 -2.14 4.20 9.93
N LEU A 123 -1.48 4.46 8.80
CA LEU A 123 -0.10 4.05 8.55
C LEU A 123 0.88 4.67 9.53
N PHE A 124 0.58 5.86 10.06
CA PHE A 124 1.38 6.54 11.07
C PHE A 124 1.07 6.12 12.51
N SER A 125 -0.16 5.67 12.79
CA SER A 125 -0.59 5.30 14.13
C SER A 125 -0.32 3.83 14.49
N THR A 126 0.24 3.07 13.55
CA THR A 126 0.53 1.63 13.68
C THR A 126 2.00 1.44 14.05
#